data_AF-A0A820MRA6-F1
#
_entry.id   AF-A0A820MRA6-F1
#
_cell.length_a   1.000
_cell.length_b   1.000
_cell.length_c   1.000
_cell.angle_alpha   90.00
_cell.angle_beta   90.00
_cell.angle_gamma   90.00
#
_symmetry.space_group_name_H-M   'P 1'
#
loop_
_entity.id
_entity.type
_entity.pdbx_description
1 polymer ?
#
loop_
_entity_poly.entity_id
_entity_poly.type
_entity_poly.pdbx_seq_one_letter_code
_entity_poly.pdbx_strand_id
1 'polypeptide(L)'
;SMHCFFLVIKFHLNLHKIVYVSKNIHSYFGYSQDELINHPLFDFILPSNHDQLLAYLLNNHQVLQTCDISWKRAVDNDYEQCTLIGAYRTINENDKYFMSIVKINTLDRILRMNTDYPVEEFITYLNTQGQFVYVDS
;
A
#
# COMPACT_ATOMS: atom_id res chain seq x y z
N SER A 1 -4.49 -16.61 -9.40
CA SER A 1 -4.78 -15.69 -8.27
C SER A 1 -4.26 -14.31 -8.61
N MET A 2 -4.97 -13.24 -8.22
CA MET A 2 -4.44 -11.89 -8.30
C MET A 2 -3.57 -11.65 -7.06
N HIS A 3 -2.28 -11.37 -7.23
CA HIS A 3 -1.34 -11.13 -6.13
C HIS A 3 -1.36 -9.66 -5.79
N CYS A 4 -2.17 -9.30 -4.80
CA CYS A 4 -2.35 -7.93 -4.40
C CYS A 4 -2.57 -7.80 -2.90
N PHE A 5 -2.34 -6.59 -2.41
CA PHE A 5 -2.65 -6.17 -1.05
C PHE A 5 -3.23 -4.75 -1.07
N PHE A 6 -3.96 -4.39 -0.03
CA PHE A 6 -4.51 -3.05 0.12
C PHE A 6 -3.56 -2.18 0.93
N LEU A 7 -3.47 -0.91 0.56
CA LEU A 7 -2.59 0.07 1.19
C LEU A 7 -3.35 1.39 1.36
N VAL A 8 -3.23 1.98 2.55
CA VAL A 8 -3.75 3.32 2.81
C VAL A 8 -2.63 4.21 3.34
N ILE A 9 -2.48 5.36 2.69
CA ILE A 9 -1.48 6.36 3.02
C ILE A 9 -2.20 7.62 3.50
N LYS A 10 -1.82 8.15 4.65
CA LYS A 10 -2.24 9.46 5.12
C LYS A 10 -1.24 10.52 4.68
N PHE A 11 -1.74 11.57 4.05
CA PHE A 11 -0.96 12.74 3.70
C PHE A 11 -0.76 13.57 4.95
N HIS A 12 0.48 13.61 5.41
CA HIS A 12 0.89 14.46 6.52
C HIS A 12 2.15 15.18 6.10
N LEU A 13 2.19 16.49 6.31
CA LEU A 13 3.29 17.42 6.04
C LEU A 13 4.65 16.70 5.95
N ASN A 14 5.05 16.42 4.71
CA ASN A 14 6.33 15.85 4.26
C ASN A 14 6.58 14.33 4.40
N LEU A 15 5.73 13.53 5.06
CA LEU A 15 6.09 12.15 5.43
C LEU A 15 5.07 11.06 5.08
N HIS A 16 4.09 11.30 4.20
CA HIS A 16 3.17 10.32 3.59
C HIS A 16 3.14 8.95 4.31
N LYS A 17 2.39 8.88 5.42
CA LYS A 17 2.50 7.77 6.38
C LYS A 17 1.61 6.61 5.98
N ILE A 18 2.11 5.39 6.10
CA ILE A 18 1.28 4.20 5.98
C ILE A 18 0.38 4.14 7.22
N VAL A 19 -0.95 4.13 7.01
CA VAL A 19 -1.92 4.01 8.12
C VAL A 19 -2.67 2.68 8.10
N TYR A 20 -2.57 1.95 6.98
CA TYR A 20 -3.08 0.60 6.86
C TYR A 20 -2.36 -0.13 5.73
N VAL A 21 -2.17 -1.44 5.91
CA VAL A 21 -1.74 -2.35 4.86
C VAL A 21 -2.28 -3.76 5.13
N SER A 22 -2.70 -4.54 4.13
CA SER A 22 -3.21 -5.91 4.35
C SER A 22 -2.18 -6.82 5.01
N LYS A 23 -2.61 -7.80 5.83
CA LYS A 23 -1.67 -8.68 6.58
C LYS A 23 -0.90 -9.62 5.66
N ASN A 24 -1.47 -9.94 4.51
CA ASN A 24 -0.81 -10.76 3.49
C ASN A 24 0.46 -10.12 2.90
N ILE A 25 0.77 -8.85 3.22
CA ILE A 25 2.04 -8.21 2.86
C ILE A 25 3.27 -8.97 3.39
N HIS A 26 3.13 -9.68 4.52
CA HIS A 26 4.20 -10.52 5.07
C HIS A 26 4.66 -11.58 4.08
N SER A 27 3.71 -12.26 3.42
CA SER A 27 3.98 -13.30 2.43
C SER A 27 4.69 -12.74 1.18
N TYR A 28 4.56 -11.44 0.93
CA TYR A 28 5.07 -10.79 -0.26
C TYR A 28 6.44 -10.13 -0.05
N PHE A 29 6.62 -9.41 1.05
CA PHE A 29 7.83 -8.60 1.30
C PHE A 29 8.52 -8.93 2.62
N GLY A 30 7.92 -9.77 3.47
CA GLY A 30 8.47 -10.19 4.77
C GLY A 30 8.15 -9.27 5.94
N TYR A 31 7.51 -8.11 5.72
CA TYR A 31 7.08 -7.23 6.82
C TYR A 31 5.76 -7.68 7.43
N SER A 32 5.64 -7.57 8.74
CA SER A 32 4.35 -7.51 9.42
C SER A 32 3.66 -6.17 9.18
N GLN A 33 2.35 -6.13 9.44
CA GLN A 33 1.57 -4.89 9.35
C GLN A 33 2.08 -3.82 10.34
N ASP A 34 2.43 -4.23 11.56
CA ASP A 34 2.90 -3.33 12.62
C ASP A 34 4.24 -2.67 12.31
N GLU A 35 5.12 -3.36 11.58
CA GLU A 35 6.41 -2.79 11.13
C GLU A 35 6.25 -1.70 10.06
N LEU A 36 5.09 -1.63 9.40
CA LEU A 36 4.82 -0.67 8.33
C LEU A 36 3.93 0.49 8.79
N ILE A 37 2.96 0.23 9.66
CA ILE A 37 2.04 1.26 10.14
C ILE A 37 2.80 2.40 10.84
N ASN A 38 2.39 3.63 10.60
CA ASN A 38 2.97 4.89 11.07
C ASN A 38 4.37 5.23 10.54
N HIS A 39 4.96 4.38 9.70
CA HIS A 39 6.21 4.68 9.01
C HIS A 39 5.97 5.46 7.69
N PRO A 40 6.93 6.32 7.28
CA PRO A 40 6.90 6.97 5.97
C PRO A 40 6.89 5.94 4.83
N LEU A 41 6.02 6.12 3.84
CA LEU A 41 5.95 5.24 2.67
C LEU A 41 7.31 5.11 1.96
N PHE A 42 8.00 6.22 1.80
CA PHE A 42 9.24 6.30 1.03
C PHE A 42 10.42 5.50 1.63
N ASP A 43 10.34 5.12 2.92
CA ASP A 43 11.34 4.25 3.56
C ASP A 43 11.35 2.83 2.94
N PHE A 44 10.23 2.44 2.32
CA PHE A 44 10.04 1.12 1.71
C PHE A 44 10.08 1.15 0.19
N ILE A 45 10.24 2.32 -0.43
CA ILE A 45 10.24 2.45 -1.90
C ILE A 45 11.66 2.71 -2.38
N LEU A 46 12.04 2.10 -3.51
CA LEU A 46 13.32 2.36 -4.16
C LEU A 46 13.51 3.86 -4.41
N PRO A 47 14.64 4.49 -4.01
CA PRO A 47 14.83 5.93 -4.11
C PRO A 47 14.62 6.52 -5.51
N SER A 48 14.98 5.79 -6.57
CA SER A 48 14.78 6.24 -7.95
C SER A 48 13.31 6.33 -8.37
N ASN A 49 12.37 5.77 -7.60
CA ASN A 49 10.93 5.90 -7.83
C ASN A 49 10.29 7.03 -7.02
N HIS A 50 11.01 7.71 -6.11
CA HIS A 50 10.42 8.66 -5.16
C HIS A 50 9.73 9.83 -5.86
N ASP A 51 10.40 10.47 -6.83
CA ASP A 51 9.84 11.64 -7.53
C ASP A 51 8.59 11.28 -8.34
N GLN A 52 8.63 10.15 -9.05
CA GLN A 52 7.49 9.66 -9.83
C GLN A 52 6.32 9.32 -8.92
N LEU A 53 6.57 8.60 -7.82
CA LEU A 53 5.54 8.25 -6.87
C LEU A 53 4.97 9.48 -6.19
N LEU A 54 5.77 10.47 -5.84
CA LEU A 54 5.30 11.73 -5.27
C LEU A 54 4.41 12.49 -6.25
N ALA A 55 4.80 12.58 -7.53
CA ALA A 55 3.99 13.22 -8.56
C ALA A 55 2.64 12.51 -8.75
N TYR A 56 2.65 11.17 -8.80
CA TYR A 56 1.44 10.36 -8.80
C TYR A 56 0.60 10.61 -7.54
N LEU A 57 1.26 10.69 -6.38
CA LEU A 57 0.62 10.94 -5.10
C LEU A 57 0.18 12.41 -4.88
N LEU A 58 0.45 13.34 -5.78
CA LEU A 58 -0.04 14.73 -5.64
C LEU A 58 -1.04 15.11 -6.72
N ASN A 59 -1.18 14.26 -7.73
CA ASN A 59 -2.07 14.50 -8.82
C ASN A 59 -3.49 14.08 -8.38
N ASN A 60 -4.37 15.07 -8.19
CA ASN A 60 -5.77 14.90 -7.78
C ASN A 60 -6.58 14.23 -8.89
N HIS A 61 -6.22 12.99 -9.23
CA HIS A 61 -6.72 12.30 -10.40
C HIS A 61 -8.23 12.08 -10.29
N GLN A 62 -8.98 12.58 -11.27
CA GLN A 62 -10.41 12.26 -11.47
C GLN A 62 -10.62 10.85 -12.07
N VAL A 63 -9.53 10.20 -12.51
CA VAL A 63 -9.54 8.89 -13.17
C VAL A 63 -8.49 8.00 -12.51
N LEU A 64 -8.78 6.70 -12.35
CA LEU A 64 -7.81 5.72 -11.84
C LEU A 64 -6.56 5.71 -12.74
N GLN A 65 -5.42 6.06 -12.15
CA GLN A 65 -4.11 5.92 -12.78
C GLN A 65 -3.27 4.88 -12.06
N THR A 66 -2.25 4.38 -12.75
CA THR A 66 -1.32 3.40 -12.22
C THR A 66 0.06 4.02 -12.01
N CYS A 67 0.77 3.60 -10.98
CA CYS A 67 2.17 3.97 -10.76
C CYS A 67 2.99 2.72 -10.50
N ASP A 68 3.97 2.45 -11.35
CA ASP A 68 4.91 1.36 -11.13
C ASP A 68 6.00 1.81 -10.16
N ILE A 69 6.28 0.95 -9.18
CA ILE A 69 7.29 1.18 -8.15
C ILE A 69 8.03 -0.11 -7.84
N SER A 70 9.17 0.02 -7.17
CA SER A 70 9.90 -1.11 -6.58
C SER A 70 9.83 -1.00 -5.05
N TRP A 71 9.24 -1.99 -4.40
CA TRP A 71 9.05 -2.03 -2.95
C TRP A 71 10.13 -2.90 -2.30
N LYS A 72 10.81 -2.36 -1.30
CA LYS A 72 11.94 -2.99 -0.60
C LYS A 72 11.50 -4.22 0.18
N ARG A 73 12.22 -5.33 0.11
CA ARG A 73 11.98 -6.51 0.94
C ARG A 73 12.66 -6.39 2.30
N ALA A 74 12.03 -6.97 3.33
CA ALA A 74 12.58 -7.05 4.68
C ALA A 74 13.79 -8.00 4.77
N VAL A 75 13.78 -9.06 3.96
CA VAL A 75 14.68 -10.21 4.13
C VAL A 75 16.07 -10.04 3.53
N ASP A 76 16.24 -9.21 2.49
CA ASP A 76 17.49 -9.16 1.72
C ASP A 76 17.81 -7.80 1.06
N ASN A 77 17.15 -6.71 1.49
CA ASN A 77 17.33 -5.36 0.93
C ASN A 77 17.13 -5.24 -0.61
N ASP A 78 16.62 -6.29 -1.25
CA ASP A 78 16.22 -6.29 -2.65
C ASP A 78 14.84 -5.63 -2.80
N TYR A 79 14.35 -5.50 -4.02
CA TYR A 79 13.07 -4.86 -4.31
C TYR A 79 12.18 -5.74 -5.18
N GLU A 80 10.88 -5.61 -5.00
CA GLU A 80 9.87 -6.27 -5.80
C GLU A 80 9.06 -5.26 -6.60
N GLN A 81 8.86 -5.56 -7.89
CA GLN A 81 8.11 -4.69 -8.78
C GLN A 81 6.62 -4.77 -8.48
N CYS A 82 6.03 -3.59 -8.27
CA CYS A 82 4.64 -3.43 -7.93
C CYS A 82 3.99 -2.36 -8.82
N THR A 83 2.68 -2.48 -9.03
CA THR A 83 1.86 -1.44 -9.63
C THR A 83 0.84 -0.96 -8.59
N LEU A 84 0.91 0.32 -8.23
CA LEU A 84 -0.08 0.99 -7.40
C LEU A 84 -1.25 1.42 -8.27
N ILE A 85 -2.46 1.12 -7.82
CA ILE A 85 -3.71 1.55 -8.44
C ILE A 85 -4.57 2.13 -7.32
N GLY A 86 -4.74 3.45 -7.31
CA GLY A 86 -5.44 4.10 -6.20
C GLY A 86 -6.03 5.45 -6.56
N ALA A 87 -6.70 6.03 -5.57
CA ALA A 87 -7.32 7.32 -5.68
C ALA A 87 -7.30 8.08 -4.35
N TYR A 88 -7.37 9.41 -4.46
CA TYR A 88 -7.54 10.31 -3.33
C TYR A 88 -8.91 10.14 -2.68
N ARG A 89 -8.91 10.23 -1.36
CA ARG A 89 -10.10 10.44 -0.55
C ARG A 89 -9.80 11.53 0.47
N THR A 90 -10.61 12.57 0.43
CA THR A 90 -10.61 13.63 1.44
C THR A 90 -11.75 13.35 2.40
N ILE A 91 -11.46 13.23 3.69
CA ILE A 91 -12.49 13.02 4.71
C ILE A 91 -12.97 14.37 5.25
N ASN A 92 -12.03 15.29 5.45
CA ASN A 92 -12.25 16.68 5.81
C ASN A 92 -11.10 17.55 5.26
N GLU A 93 -11.15 18.87 5.44
CA GLU A 93 -10.15 19.81 4.89
C GLU A 93 -8.70 19.50 5.30
N ASN A 94 -8.50 18.84 6.45
CA ASN A 94 -7.20 18.57 7.05
C ASN A 94 -6.72 17.13 6.86
N ASP A 95 -7.63 16.21 6.54
CA ASP A 95 -7.36 14.77 6.47
C ASP A 95 -7.53 14.23 5.06
N LYS A 96 -6.39 14.09 4.37
CA LYS A 96 -6.28 13.52 3.03
C LYS A 96 -5.65 12.13 3.09
N TYR A 97 -6.27 11.18 2.40
CA TYR A 97 -5.80 9.80 2.29
C TYR A 97 -5.69 9.40 0.84
N PHE A 98 -4.76 8.50 0.55
CA PHE A 98 -4.71 7.76 -0.71
C PHE A 98 -4.94 6.30 -0.41
N MET A 99 -5.96 5.74 -1.06
CA MET A 99 -6.37 4.35 -0.92
C MET A 99 -5.97 3.64 -2.20
N SER A 100 -5.21 2.56 -2.09
CA SER A 100 -4.74 1.81 -3.26
C SER A 100 -4.81 0.30 -3.08
N ILE A 101 -4.99 -0.35 -4.22
CA ILE A 101 -4.64 -1.75 -4.41
C ILE A 101 -3.23 -1.75 -5.00
N VAL A 102 -2.34 -2.52 -4.37
CA VAL A 102 -0.99 -2.74 -4.87
C VAL A 102 -0.93 -4.12 -5.48
N LYS A 103 -0.64 -4.18 -6.78
CA LYS A 103 -0.45 -5.42 -7.53
C LYS A 103 1.03 -5.77 -7.58
N ILE A 104 1.36 -7.04 -7.37
CA ILE A 104 2.73 -7.56 -7.46
C ILE A 104 2.95 -8.11 -8.87
N ASN A 105 4.04 -7.70 -9.52
CA ASN A 105 4.28 -7.98 -10.94
C ASN A 105 5.21 -9.17 -11.20
N THR A 106 6.04 -9.58 -10.24
CA THR A 106 7.07 -10.61 -10.46
C THR A 106 6.47 -12.03 -10.53
N LEU A 107 6.43 -12.61 -11.73
CA LEU A 107 5.86 -13.94 -12.04
C LEU A 107 6.56 -15.13 -11.35
N ASP A 108 7.89 -15.09 -11.18
CA ASP A 108 8.67 -16.26 -10.71
C ASP A 108 8.42 -16.66 -9.25
N ARG A 109 7.95 -15.72 -8.42
CA ARG A 109 7.65 -15.96 -7.00
C ARG A 109 6.17 -16.19 -6.74
N ILE A 110 5.29 -15.65 -7.58
CA ILE A 110 3.85 -15.96 -7.59
C ILE A 110 3.62 -17.48 -7.62
N LEU A 111 4.43 -18.21 -8.37
CA LEU A 111 4.39 -19.68 -8.46
C LEU A 111 4.93 -20.41 -7.22
N ARG A 112 5.68 -19.72 -6.35
CA ARG A 112 6.32 -20.28 -5.14
C ARG A 112 5.60 -19.92 -3.85
N MET A 113 4.66 -18.98 -3.91
CA MET A 113 3.86 -18.59 -2.75
C MET A 113 2.86 -19.70 -2.45
N ASN A 114 2.94 -20.24 -1.24
CA ASN A 114 1.96 -21.19 -0.75
C ASN A 114 0.60 -20.47 -0.68
N THR A 115 -0.37 -20.90 -1.48
CA THR A 115 -1.68 -20.24 -1.63
C THR A 115 -2.61 -20.44 -0.43
N ASP A 116 -2.09 -20.96 0.68
CA ASP A 116 -2.83 -21.25 1.91
C ASP A 116 -3.14 -20.00 2.75
N TYR A 117 -2.71 -18.81 2.32
CA TYR A 117 -3.23 -17.58 2.93
C TYR A 117 -4.68 -17.40 2.50
N PRO A 118 -5.63 -17.35 3.46
CA PRO A 118 -7.02 -17.13 3.14
C PRO A 118 -7.14 -15.82 2.34
N VAL A 119 -8.01 -15.83 1.34
CA VAL A 119 -8.44 -14.59 0.70
C VAL A 119 -8.98 -13.70 1.81
N GLU A 120 -8.30 -12.61 2.13
CA GLU A 120 -8.84 -11.62 3.05
C GLU A 120 -10.04 -10.96 2.35
N GLU A 121 -11.24 -11.41 2.70
CA GLU A 121 -12.43 -10.58 2.58
C GLU A 121 -12.35 -9.56 3.72
N PHE A 122 -12.11 -8.30 3.38
CA PHE A 122 -12.06 -7.24 4.38
C PHE A 122 -13.01 -6.13 3.97
N ILE A 123 -13.79 -5.67 4.95
CA ILE A 123 -14.56 -4.43 4.82
C ILE A 123 -13.78 -3.37 5.59
N THR A 124 -13.28 -2.36 4.87
CA THR A 124 -12.74 -1.15 5.51
C THR A 124 -13.83 -0.09 5.51
N TYR A 125 -14.09 0.52 6.67
CA TYR A 125 -14.84 1.77 6.74
C TYR A 125 -14.15 2.73 7.71
N LEU A 126 -14.52 3.99 7.62
CA LEU A 126 -14.11 5.00 8.59
C LEU A 126 -15.11 5.04 9.72
N ASN A 127 -14.65 4.88 10.96
CA ASN A 127 -15.51 5.11 12.11
C ASN A 127 -15.77 6.62 12.29
N THR A 128 -16.64 6.94 13.24
CA THR A 128 -17.04 8.32 13.56
C THR A 128 -15.89 9.20 14.05
N GLN A 129 -14.74 8.62 14.39
CA GLN A 129 -13.53 9.32 14.83
C GLN A 129 -12.54 9.53 13.68
N GLY A 130 -12.92 9.18 12.44
CA GLY A 130 -12.04 9.30 11.28
C GLY A 130 -10.92 8.27 11.25
N GLN A 131 -11.05 7.18 12.02
CA GLN A 131 -10.10 6.08 12.02
C GLN A 131 -10.62 4.98 11.09
N PHE A 132 -9.73 4.39 10.30
CA PHE A 132 -10.07 3.19 9.55
C PHE A 132 -10.32 2.05 10.55
N VAL A 133 -11.54 1.51 10.50
CA VAL A 133 -11.91 0.31 11.24
C VAL A 133 -11.97 -0.84 10.26
N TYR A 134 -11.32 -1.90 10.69
CA TYR A 134 -11.26 -3.18 10.04
C TYR A 134 -12.27 -4.12 10.70
N VAL A 135 -13.06 -4.79 9.88
CA VAL A 135 -13.87 -5.93 10.32
C VAL A 135 -13.38 -7.14 9.55
N ASP A 136 -12.73 -8.06 10.27
CA ASP A 136 -12.48 -9.43 9.81
C ASP A 136 -13.85 -10.09 9.65
N SER A 137 -14.13 -10.61 8.45
CA SER A 137 -15.32 -11.45 8.20
C SER A 137 -15.02 -12.92 8.51
#